data_AF-A0A8T6U6N2-F1
#
_entry.id   AF-A0A8T6U6N2-F1
#
_cell.length_a   1.000
_cell.length_b   1.000
_cell.length_c   1.000
_cell.angle_alpha   90.00
_cell.angle_beta   90.00
_cell.angle_gamma   90.00
#
_symmetry.space_group_name_H-M   'P 1'
#
loop_
_entity.id
_entity.type
_entity.pdbx_description
1 polymer ?
#
loop_
_entity_poly.entity_id
_entity_poly.type
_entity_poly.pdbx_seq_one_letter_code
_entity_poly.pdbx_strand_id
1 'polypeptide(L)' 'MVKKGRIEEVFSKARYADDPSLYKVFFRDFNRTREIDLLGFIRESNNFETIPISRIEKIMKNNTILFEKL' A
#
# COMPACT_ATOMS: atom_id res chain seq x y z
N MET A 1 -15.92 5.76 1.66
CA MET A 1 -15.12 6.84 1.04
C MET A 1 -13.86 7.20 1.85
N VAL A 2 -13.88 7.17 3.19
CA VAL A 2 -12.74 7.57 4.05
C VAL A 2 -11.46 6.71 3.90
N LYS A 3 -11.60 5.38 3.71
CA LYS A 3 -10.44 4.47 3.62
C LYS A 3 -9.61 4.64 2.34
N LYS A 4 -10.23 5.04 1.22
CA LYS A 4 -9.54 5.20 -0.08
C LYS A 4 -8.62 6.43 -0.06
N GLY A 5 -9.13 7.58 0.40
CA GLY A 5 -8.36 8.82 0.46
C GLY A 5 -7.10 8.71 1.33
N ARG A 6 -7.18 7.99 2.46
CA ARG A 6 -6.00 7.76 3.32
C ARG A 6 -4.92 6.92 2.66
N ILE A 7 -5.29 5.91 1.87
CA ILE A 7 -4.31 5.13 1.10
C ILE A 7 -3.69 6.02 0.01
N GLU A 8 -4.49 6.79 -0.71
CA GLU A 8 -4.00 7.73 -1.74
C GLU A 8 -3.02 8.76 -1.15
N GLU A 9 -3.30 9.30 0.04
CA GLU A 9 -2.37 10.17 0.77
C GLU A 9 -1.05 9.48 1.13
N VAL A 10 -1.11 8.24 1.63
CA VAL A 10 0.11 7.48 1.98
C VAL A 10 0.97 7.23 0.75
N PHE A 11 0.35 6.83 -0.37
CA PHE A 11 1.06 6.61 -1.64
C PHE A 11 1.63 7.89 -2.21
N SER A 12 0.89 9.01 -2.12
CA SER A 12 1.40 10.32 -2.54
C SER A 12 2.63 10.73 -1.74
N LYS A 13 2.57 10.66 -0.40
CA LYS A 13 3.72 10.97 0.47
C LYS A 13 4.91 10.07 0.15
N ALA A 14 4.70 8.77 0.02
CA ALA A 14 5.77 7.82 -0.27
C ALA A 14 6.43 8.04 -1.65
N ARG A 15 5.68 8.54 -2.66
CA ARG A 15 6.23 8.79 -4.00
C ARG A 15 6.98 10.13 -4.11
N TYR A 16 6.50 11.16 -3.42
CA TYR A 16 6.91 12.54 -3.69
C TYR A 16 7.61 13.24 -2.52
N ALA A 17 7.44 12.75 -1.29
CA ALA A 17 7.88 13.47 -0.08
C ALA A 17 8.75 12.63 0.87
N ASP A 18 8.87 11.33 0.64
CA ASP A 18 9.58 10.39 1.50
C ASP A 18 10.32 9.35 0.65
N ASP A 19 11.20 8.56 1.29
CA ASP A 19 11.82 7.39 0.67
C ASP A 19 10.81 6.21 0.64
N PRO A 20 10.39 5.75 -0.55
CA PRO A 20 9.41 4.68 -0.67
C PRO A 20 9.92 3.31 -0.21
N SER A 21 11.23 3.11 -0.08
CA SER A 21 11.80 1.87 0.47
C SER A 21 11.47 1.65 1.94
N LEU A 22 11.10 2.72 2.66
CA LEU A 22 10.66 2.67 4.05
C LEU A 22 9.23 2.14 4.21
N TYR A 23 8.49 1.99 3.11
CA TYR A 23 7.08 1.63 3.12
C TYR A 23 6.87 0.17 2.72
N LYS A 24 6.02 -0.51 3.48
CA LYS A 24 5.58 -1.88 3.22
C LYS A 24 4.08 -1.93 3.03
N VAL A 25 3.64 -2.63 1.99
CA VAL A 25 2.24 -2.84 1.65
C VAL A 25 1.90 -4.30 1.87
N PHE A 26 0.87 -4.54 2.66
CA PHE A 26 0.27 -5.85 2.86
C PHE A 26 -1.05 -5.89 2.10
N PHE A 27 -1.18 -6.84 1.19
CA PHE A 27 -2.36 -6.97 0.35
C PHE A 27 -2.79 -8.42 0.22
N ARG A 28 -4.08 -8.62 -0.03
CA ARG A 28 -4.65 -9.94 -0.25
C ARG A 28 -4.43 -10.38 -1.69
N ASP A 29 -3.62 -11.40 -1.87
CA ASP A 29 -3.38 -12.10 -3.11
C ASP A 29 -4.01 -13.50 -3.03
N PHE A 30 -5.09 -13.71 -3.78
CA PHE A 30 -5.97 -14.88 -3.65
C PHE A 30 -6.41 -15.13 -2.19
N ASN A 31 -5.84 -16.18 -1.57
CA ASN A 31 -6.14 -16.63 -0.22
C ASN A 31 -4.98 -16.40 0.76
N ARG A 32 -4.00 -15.58 0.39
CA ARG A 32 -2.84 -15.24 1.21
C ARG A 32 -2.66 -13.73 1.30
N THR A 33 -2.12 -13.27 2.42
CA THR A 33 -1.63 -11.90 2.55
C THR A 33 -0.17 -11.89 2.12
N ARG A 34 0.17 -11.05 1.15
CA ARG A 34 1.55 -10.83 0.70
C ARG A 34 2.06 -9.49 1.20
N GLU A 35 3.34 -9.46 1.53
CA GLU A 35 4.10 -8.27 1.91
C GLU A 35 5.05 -7.91 0.77
N ILE A 36 5.09 -6.63 0.40
CA ILE A 36 6.05 -6.09 -0.57
C ILE A 36 6.35 -4.63 -0.23
N ASP A 37 7.44 -4.08 -0.74
CA ASP A 37 7.68 -2.63 -0.68
C ASP A 37 6.66 -1.86 -1.54
N LEU A 38 6.49 -0.57 -1.25
CA LEU A 38 5.48 0.24 -1.93
C LEU A 38 5.73 0.39 -3.43
N LEU A 39 6.99 0.48 -3.88
CA LEU A 39 7.30 0.57 -5.31
C LEU A 39 7.06 -0.76 -6.02
N GLY A 40 7.43 -1.87 -5.38
CA GLY A 40 7.14 -3.22 -5.82
C GLY A 40 5.64 -3.42 -6.00
N PHE A 41 4.83 -2.98 -5.03
CA PHE A 41 3.37 -3.02 -5.15
C PHE A 41 2.86 -2.22 -6.35
N ILE A 42 3.35 -0.99 -6.56
CA ILE A 42 2.93 -0.14 -7.69
C ILE A 42 3.22 -0.82 -9.03
N ARG A 43 4.40 -1.45 -9.15
CA ARG A 43 4.81 -2.17 -10.36
C ARG A 43 3.95 -3.42 -10.57
N GLU A 44 3.77 -4.25 -9.54
CA GLU A 44 3.00 -5.50 -9.62
C GLU A 44 1.50 -5.23 -9.88
N SER A 45 0.95 -4.20 -9.25
CA SER A 45 -0.44 -3.78 -9.41
C SER A 45 -0.71 -3.02 -10.73
N ASN A 46 0.33 -2.74 -11.53
CA ASN A 46 0.27 -1.86 -12.70
C ASN A 46 -0.52 -0.57 -12.38
N ASN A 47 -0.05 0.23 -11.41
CA ASN A 47 -0.78 1.39 -10.90
C ASN A 47 -2.25 1.12 -10.54
N PHE A 48 -2.48 0.01 -9.82
CA PHE A 48 -3.80 -0.46 -9.36
C PHE A 48 -4.76 -1.00 -10.45
N GLU A 49 -4.32 -1.12 -11.70
CA GLU A 49 -5.12 -1.72 -12.77
C GLU A 49 -5.30 -3.24 -12.60
N THR A 50 -4.27 -3.95 -12.13
CA THR A 50 -4.33 -5.42 -11.93
C THR A 50 -4.67 -5.80 -10.48
N ILE A 51 -4.17 -5.03 -9.51
CA ILE A 51 -4.44 -5.24 -8.07
C ILE A 51 -5.08 -3.97 -7.50
N PRO A 52 -6.40 -3.96 -7.26
CA PRO A 52 -7.08 -2.76 -6.82
C PRO A 52 -6.72 -2.39 -5.37
N ILE A 53 -6.76 -1.10 -5.06
CA ILE A 53 -6.50 -0.52 -3.72
C ILE A 53 -7.33 -1.21 -2.62
N SER A 54 -8.52 -1.71 -2.95
CA SER A 54 -9.40 -2.43 -2.03
C SER A 54 -8.80 -3.74 -1.47
N ARG A 55 -7.79 -4.30 -2.14
CA ARG A 55 -7.05 -5.49 -1.71
C ARG A 55 -5.97 -5.18 -0.68
N ILE A 56 -5.62 -3.92 -0.47
CA ILE A 56 -4.65 -3.52 0.56
C ILE A 56 -5.31 -3.68 1.93
N GLU A 57 -4.63 -4.43 2.80
CA GLU A 57 -5.07 -4.71 4.16
C GLU A 57 -4.29 -3.88 5.18
N LYS A 58 -3.02 -3.58 4.92
CA LYS A 58 -2.20 -2.78 5.82
C LYS A 58 -1.09 -2.05 5.07
N ILE A 59 -0.72 -0.87 5.56
CA ILE A 59 0.47 -0.14 5.10
C ILE A 59 1.28 0.26 6.32
N MET A 60 2.58 -0.04 6.30
CA MET A 60 3.53 0.30 7.36
C MET A 60 4.65 1.18 6.83
N LYS A 61 5.17 2.07 7.69
CA LYS A 61 6.41 2.81 7.49
C LYS A 61 7.28 2.66 8.73
N ASN A 62 8.48 2.11 8.62
CA ASN A 62 9.42 1.92 9.75
C ASN A 62 8.72 1.43 11.04
N ASN A 63 8.03 0.29 10.96
CA ASN A 63 7.25 -0.33 12.06
C ASN A 63 6.01 0.45 12.54
N THR A 64 5.70 1.62 11.98
CA THR A 64 4.48 2.38 12.28
C THR A 64 3.38 2.03 11.29
N ILE A 65 2.18 1.73 11.79
CA ILE A 65 1.00 1.43 10.96
C ILE A 65 0.39 2.75 10.47
N LEU A 66 0.41 2.99 9.16
CA LEU A 66 -0.19 4.19 8.55
C LEU A 66 -1.65 3.96 8.16
N PHE A 67 -1.97 2.71 7.79
CA PHE A 67 -3.29 2.24 7.41
C PHE A 67 -3.44 0.77 7.81
N GLU A 68 -4.61 0.41 8.32
CA GLU A 68 -5.02 -0.98 8.52
C GLU A 68 -6.52 -1.10 8.24
N LYS A 69 -6.89 -2.12 7.48
CA LYS A 69 -8.26 -2.43 7.12
C LYS A 69 -8.87 -3.27 8.25
N LEU A 70 -9.32 -2.58 9.29
CA LEU A 70 -10.28 -3.12 10.27
C LEU A 70 -11.58 -3.53 9.58
#